data_AF-A0A4R5G8L2-F1
#
_entry.id   AF-A0A4R5G8L2-F1
#
_cell.length_a   1.000
_cell.length_b   1.000
_cell.length_c   1.000
_cell.angle_alpha   90.00
_cell.angle_beta   90.00
_cell.angle_gamma   90.00
#
_symmetry.space_group_name_H-M   'P 1'
#
loop_
_entity.id
_entity.type
_entity.pdbx_description
1 polymer ?
#
loop_
_entity_poly.entity_id
_entity_poly.type
_entity_poly.pdbx_seq_one_letter_code
_entity_poly.pdbx_strand_id
1 'polypeptide(L)'
;REEGRIRWRRGDELAPSGERFNSPYDPEAAYSTRREHEWIGYKVHVSETCDADLPHLITHVHTTNSTVQDVTSTAPIQAALAQQNLLPEKHMVDAGYIDAELLASSLTEHGVHLIGPTRENRSWQARAGTGYDASHFQIDWDHCQVTCPQGVTTRGWYPTVNRFGTLEILIQFHRDVCGACAVRSLCTKAKGGRRVMIQPRE
;
A
#
# COMPACT_ATOMS: atom_id res chain seq x y z
N ARG A 1 29.84 20.61 -8.19
CA ARG A 1 30.67 21.83 -8.11
C ARG A 1 29.90 22.90 -8.85
N GLU A 2 29.80 24.10 -8.29
CA GLU A 2 29.19 25.25 -8.94
C GLU A 2 30.27 26.30 -9.07
N GLU A 3 30.54 26.76 -10.29
CA GLU A 3 31.63 27.72 -10.59
C GLU A 3 33.00 27.28 -10.03
N GLY A 4 33.30 25.98 -10.10
CA GLY A 4 34.57 25.43 -9.62
C GLY A 4 34.68 25.26 -8.09
N ARG A 5 33.68 25.70 -7.31
CA ARG A 5 33.66 25.53 -5.84
C ARG A 5 32.93 24.25 -5.44
N ILE A 6 33.44 23.60 -4.39
CA ILE A 6 32.75 22.49 -3.73
C ILE A 6 31.55 23.08 -3.00
N ARG A 7 30.39 22.46 -3.19
CA ARG A 7 29.16 22.79 -2.46
C ARG A 7 28.45 21.52 -2.06
N TRP A 8 27.63 21.62 -1.02
CA TRP A 8 26.70 20.57 -0.65
C TRP A 8 25.65 20.36 -1.75
N ARG A 9 25.25 19.10 -1.94
CA ARG A 9 24.09 18.76 -2.77
C ARG A 9 22.82 19.21 -2.05
N ARG A 10 21.89 19.76 -2.80
CA ARG A 10 20.52 20.04 -2.36
C ARG A 10 19.73 18.73 -2.33
N GLY A 11 18.61 18.72 -1.59
CA GLY A 11 17.83 17.50 -1.36
C GLY A 11 17.31 16.83 -2.66
N ASP A 12 17.00 17.62 -3.67
CA ASP A 12 16.58 17.22 -5.01
C ASP A 12 17.71 16.68 -5.90
N GLU A 13 18.97 16.92 -5.52
CA GLU A 13 20.17 16.42 -6.20
C GLU A 13 20.70 15.11 -5.58
N LEU A 14 20.07 14.64 -4.51
CA LEU A 14 20.42 13.38 -3.85
C LEU A 14 19.64 12.22 -4.47
N ALA A 15 20.28 11.05 -4.59
CA ALA A 15 19.62 9.80 -4.99
C ALA A 15 18.42 9.48 -4.06
N PRO A 16 17.51 8.54 -4.39
CA PRO A 16 16.52 8.06 -3.44
C PRO A 16 17.17 7.56 -2.14
N SER A 17 16.49 7.69 -0.99
CA SER A 17 17.10 7.43 0.32
C SER A 17 17.69 6.03 0.47
N GLY A 18 17.03 5.01 -0.10
CA GLY A 18 17.49 3.62 -0.11
C GLY A 18 18.71 3.36 -1.00
N GLU A 19 19.12 4.31 -1.82
CA GLU A 19 20.31 4.24 -2.68
C GLU A 19 21.45 5.13 -2.14
N ARG A 20 21.23 5.82 -1.02
CA ARG A 20 22.24 6.67 -0.39
C ARG A 20 23.07 5.87 0.60
N PHE A 21 24.37 6.17 0.64
CA PHE A 21 25.23 5.75 1.72
C PHE A 21 25.09 6.73 2.89
N ASN A 22 24.37 6.32 3.94
CA ASN A 22 24.01 7.22 5.05
C ASN A 22 24.87 7.05 6.30
N SER A 23 25.63 5.96 6.42
CA SER A 23 26.50 5.71 7.57
C SER A 23 27.85 5.13 7.13
N PRO A 24 28.99 5.66 7.61
CA PRO A 24 30.31 5.10 7.33
C PRO A 24 30.59 3.78 8.05
N TYR A 25 29.78 3.41 9.05
CA TYR A 25 29.97 2.20 9.86
C TYR A 25 29.00 1.08 9.50
N ASP A 26 27.86 1.43 8.92
CA ASP A 26 26.81 0.50 8.54
C ASP A 26 26.28 0.87 7.15
N PRO A 27 26.79 0.22 6.08
CA PRO A 27 26.38 0.48 4.71
C PRO A 27 24.89 0.22 4.43
N GLU A 28 24.23 -0.61 5.25
CA GLU A 28 22.83 -0.98 5.07
C GLU A 28 21.89 -0.02 5.82
N ALA A 29 22.39 0.78 6.76
CA ALA A 29 21.60 1.78 7.47
C ALA A 29 21.07 2.86 6.50
N ALA A 30 19.75 2.94 6.37
CA ALA A 30 19.11 3.89 5.47
C ALA A 30 18.42 5.02 6.25
N TYR A 31 18.48 6.23 5.68
CA TYR A 31 17.69 7.35 6.17
C TYR A 31 16.21 7.12 5.86
N SER A 32 15.33 7.35 6.83
CA SER A 32 13.89 7.25 6.66
C SER A 32 13.17 8.25 7.54
N THR A 33 11.94 8.57 7.13
CA THR A 33 11.07 9.49 7.84
C THR A 33 9.70 8.86 8.04
N ARG A 34 9.13 9.03 9.24
CA ARG A 34 7.79 8.56 9.60
C ARG A 34 7.14 9.61 10.48
N ARG A 35 6.15 10.31 9.92
CA ARG A 35 5.51 11.47 10.54
C ARG A 35 6.58 12.53 10.84
N GLU A 36 6.74 12.92 12.10
CA GLU A 36 7.72 13.92 12.55
C GLU A 36 9.07 13.31 12.95
N HIS A 37 9.21 11.98 12.85
CA HIS A 37 10.44 11.30 13.23
C HIS A 37 11.30 11.01 12.00
N GLU A 38 12.58 11.30 12.13
CA GLU A 38 13.60 11.02 11.13
C GLU A 38 14.71 10.20 11.80
N TRP A 39 15.22 9.19 11.11
CA TRP A 39 16.31 8.35 11.62
C TRP A 39 17.14 7.76 10.48
N ILE A 40 18.36 7.33 10.82
CA ILE A 40 19.22 6.51 9.95
C ILE A 40 19.33 5.15 10.62
N GLY A 41 18.93 4.08 9.94
CA GLY A 41 18.99 2.73 10.48
C GLY A 41 17.90 1.82 9.92
N TYR A 42 17.23 1.12 10.84
CA TYR A 42 16.31 0.02 10.55
C TYR A 42 14.92 0.27 11.11
N LYS A 43 13.98 -0.62 10.80
CA LYS A 43 12.70 -0.75 11.49
C LYS A 43 12.66 -2.09 12.19
N VAL A 44 12.01 -2.11 13.34
CA VAL A 44 11.71 -3.32 14.08
C VAL A 44 10.20 -3.49 14.08
N HIS A 45 9.76 -4.68 13.69
CA HIS A 45 8.39 -5.15 13.71
C HIS A 45 8.27 -6.17 14.85
N VAL A 46 7.29 -5.99 15.72
CA VAL A 46 7.12 -6.82 16.92
C VAL A 46 5.74 -7.47 16.86
N SER A 47 5.70 -8.78 17.08
CA SER A 47 4.47 -9.52 17.34
C SER A 47 4.42 -9.88 18.82
N GLU A 48 3.29 -9.62 19.46
CA GLU A 48 3.04 -9.96 20.85
C GLU A 48 1.68 -10.63 21.04
N THR A 49 1.52 -11.38 22.13
CA THR A 49 0.19 -11.81 22.61
C THR A 49 -0.56 -10.62 23.17
N CYS A 50 -1.90 -10.62 23.03
CA CYS A 50 -2.76 -9.54 23.50
C CYS A 50 -4.07 -10.05 24.14
N ASP A 51 -4.10 -11.30 24.58
CA ASP A 51 -5.25 -11.88 25.28
C ASP A 51 -5.48 -11.17 26.62
N ALA A 52 -6.71 -10.73 26.86
CA ALA A 52 -7.04 -9.83 27.98
C ALA A 52 -6.67 -10.40 29.38
N ASP A 53 -6.73 -11.73 29.53
CA ASP A 53 -6.52 -12.41 30.81
C ASP A 53 -5.10 -13.02 30.95
N LEU A 54 -4.20 -12.75 30.01
CA LEU A 54 -2.84 -13.30 29.97
C LEU A 54 -1.78 -12.19 29.87
N PRO A 55 -0.53 -12.45 30.30
CA PRO A 55 0.55 -11.51 30.06
C PRO A 55 0.81 -11.33 28.56
N HIS A 56 1.16 -10.11 28.18
CA HIS A 56 1.64 -9.82 26.84
C HIS A 56 3.08 -10.32 26.71
N LEU A 57 3.31 -11.25 25.79
CA LEU A 57 4.60 -11.85 25.49
C LEU A 57 4.98 -11.53 24.06
N ILE A 58 6.18 -11.01 23.85
CA ILE A 58 6.75 -10.86 22.52
C ILE A 58 7.02 -12.25 21.95
N THR A 59 6.32 -12.60 20.88
CA THR A 59 6.42 -13.91 20.22
C THR A 59 7.39 -13.88 19.04
N HIS A 60 7.58 -12.71 18.41
CA HIS A 60 8.52 -12.55 17.31
C HIS A 60 9.01 -11.11 17.15
N VAL A 61 10.24 -10.97 16.68
CA VAL A 61 10.86 -9.70 16.33
C VAL A 61 11.46 -9.84 14.93
N HIS A 62 11.03 -8.97 14.02
CA HIS A 62 11.51 -8.92 12.65
C HIS A 62 12.14 -7.56 12.36
N THR A 63 13.39 -7.54 11.91
CA THR A 63 14.12 -6.29 11.63
C THR A 63 14.33 -6.15 10.14
N THR A 64 14.00 -4.98 9.58
CA THR A 64 14.19 -4.67 8.17
C THR A 64 14.92 -3.35 8.00
N ASN A 65 15.48 -3.13 6.81
CA ASN A 65 15.91 -1.79 6.40
C ASN A 65 14.74 -0.79 6.55
N SER A 66 15.04 0.44 6.97
CA SER A 66 14.03 1.48 7.24
C SER A 66 13.24 1.94 6.01
N THR A 67 13.68 1.59 4.81
CA THR A 67 13.00 1.90 3.55
C THR A 67 12.00 0.83 3.11
N VAL A 68 12.04 -0.36 3.72
CA VAL A 68 11.08 -1.44 3.47
C VAL A 68 9.69 -1.00 3.94
N GLN A 69 8.66 -1.34 3.16
CA GLN A 69 7.28 -1.01 3.50
C GLN A 69 6.76 -1.99 4.54
N ASP A 70 6.08 -1.47 5.56
CA ASP A 70 5.64 -2.28 6.71
C ASP A 70 4.75 -3.49 6.27
N VAL A 71 3.97 -3.35 5.21
CA VAL A 71 3.10 -4.42 4.66
C VAL A 71 3.85 -5.65 4.19
N THR A 72 5.07 -5.48 3.67
CA THR A 72 5.86 -6.60 3.17
C THR A 72 6.41 -7.44 4.30
N SER A 73 6.31 -6.99 5.56
CA SER A 73 6.79 -7.71 6.74
C SER A 73 5.78 -8.74 7.27
N THR A 74 4.49 -8.61 6.97
CA THR A 74 3.44 -9.48 7.54
C THR A 74 3.59 -10.94 7.15
N ALA A 75 3.77 -11.24 5.86
CA ALA A 75 3.96 -12.62 5.40
C ALA A 75 5.25 -13.26 5.94
N PRO A 76 6.43 -12.61 5.89
CA PRO A 76 7.64 -13.11 6.56
C PRO A 76 7.47 -13.38 8.06
N ILE A 77 6.76 -12.51 8.78
CA ILE A 77 6.47 -12.70 10.21
C ILE A 77 5.60 -13.95 10.42
N GLN A 78 4.53 -14.12 9.65
CA GLN A 78 3.67 -15.31 9.76
C GLN A 78 4.44 -16.60 9.42
N ALA A 79 5.27 -16.59 8.38
CA ALA A 79 6.13 -17.72 8.04
C ALA A 79 7.11 -18.06 9.17
N ALA A 80 7.71 -17.06 9.82
CA ALA A 80 8.61 -17.27 10.95
C ALA A 80 7.89 -17.78 12.21
N LEU A 81 6.67 -17.31 12.47
CA LEU A 81 5.81 -17.83 13.54
C LEU A 81 5.39 -19.28 13.27
N ALA A 82 5.09 -19.63 12.02
CA ALA A 82 4.78 -20.99 11.60
C ALA A 82 5.94 -21.96 11.88
N GLN A 83 7.17 -21.56 11.54
CA GLN A 83 8.37 -22.36 11.81
C GLN A 83 8.59 -22.64 13.30
N GLN A 84 8.10 -21.75 14.17
CA GLN A 84 8.22 -21.87 15.62
C GLN A 84 7.00 -22.52 16.27
N ASN A 85 5.98 -22.91 15.49
CA ASN A 85 4.67 -23.36 15.99
C ASN A 85 3.99 -22.32 16.90
N LEU A 86 4.13 -21.04 16.55
CA LEU A 86 3.58 -19.88 17.29
C LEU A 86 2.57 -19.08 16.45
N LEU A 87 1.97 -19.69 15.41
CA LEU A 87 0.92 -19.03 14.65
C LEU A 87 -0.28 -18.73 15.55
N PRO A 88 -0.78 -17.48 15.57
CA PRO A 88 -2.01 -17.15 16.26
C PRO A 88 -3.23 -17.55 15.42
N GLU A 89 -4.36 -17.86 16.07
CA GLU A 89 -5.65 -17.98 15.37
C GLU A 89 -6.04 -16.64 14.73
N LYS A 90 -5.80 -15.53 15.44
CA LYS A 90 -6.10 -14.16 15.02
C LYS A 90 -4.86 -13.31 15.12
N HIS A 91 -4.47 -12.68 14.02
CA HIS A 91 -3.35 -11.76 13.99
C HIS A 91 -3.87 -10.34 13.82
N MET A 92 -3.83 -9.56 14.91
CA MET A 92 -4.24 -8.16 14.89
C MET A 92 -3.08 -7.28 14.42
N VAL A 93 -3.33 -6.43 13.42
CA VAL A 93 -2.30 -5.58 12.81
C VAL A 93 -2.83 -4.17 12.54
N ASP A 94 -1.93 -3.18 12.43
CA ASP A 94 -2.30 -1.82 12.02
C ASP A 94 -2.44 -1.69 10.49
N ALA A 95 -2.94 -0.54 10.00
CA ALA A 95 -3.16 -0.28 8.57
C ALA A 95 -1.89 -0.34 7.70
N GLY A 96 -0.71 -0.32 8.31
CA GLY A 96 0.58 -0.49 7.65
C GLY A 96 0.84 -1.93 7.21
N TYR A 97 0.32 -2.92 7.93
CA TYR A 97 0.64 -4.36 7.80
C TYR A 97 -0.46 -5.19 7.12
N ILE A 98 -1.48 -4.55 6.56
CA ILE A 98 -2.61 -5.24 5.94
C ILE A 98 -2.84 -4.74 4.52
N ASP A 99 -3.18 -5.69 3.65
CA ASP A 99 -3.79 -5.46 2.35
C ASP A 99 -4.70 -6.66 2.00
N ALA A 100 -5.35 -6.58 0.85
CA ALA A 100 -6.32 -7.58 0.44
C ALA A 100 -5.68 -8.92 0.03
N GLU A 101 -4.44 -8.92 -0.48
CA GLU A 101 -3.72 -10.16 -0.79
C GLU A 101 -3.34 -10.88 0.50
N LEU A 102 -2.82 -10.15 1.49
CA LEU A 102 -2.49 -10.68 2.82
C LEU A 102 -3.71 -11.22 3.55
N LEU A 103 -4.89 -10.61 3.41
CA LEU A 103 -6.13 -11.13 4.00
C LEU A 103 -6.47 -12.53 3.48
N ALA A 104 -6.32 -12.75 2.18
CA ALA A 104 -6.59 -14.04 1.55
C ALA A 104 -5.48 -15.05 1.91
N SER A 105 -4.21 -14.71 1.66
CA SER A 105 -3.08 -15.62 1.85
C SER A 105 -2.85 -16.00 3.31
N SER A 106 -3.08 -15.09 4.28
CA SER A 106 -2.98 -15.42 5.71
C SER A 106 -3.92 -16.57 6.09
N LEU A 107 -5.14 -16.56 5.56
CA LEU A 107 -6.13 -17.58 5.87
C LEU A 107 -5.86 -18.88 5.10
N THR A 108 -5.57 -18.78 3.80
CA THR A 108 -5.43 -19.97 2.94
C THR A 108 -4.10 -20.70 3.16
N GLU A 109 -3.01 -19.99 3.43
CA GLU A 109 -1.67 -20.58 3.59
C GLU A 109 -1.35 -20.91 5.05
N HIS A 110 -1.88 -20.14 6.00
CA HIS A 110 -1.52 -20.27 7.43
C HIS A 110 -2.71 -20.52 8.36
N GLY A 111 -3.96 -20.46 7.88
CA GLY A 111 -5.14 -20.58 8.74
C GLY A 111 -5.30 -19.40 9.71
N VAL A 112 -4.63 -18.28 9.45
CA VAL A 112 -4.62 -17.10 10.31
C VAL A 112 -5.71 -16.12 9.88
N HIS A 113 -6.57 -15.74 10.82
CA HIS A 113 -7.49 -14.62 10.62
C HIS A 113 -6.72 -13.31 10.82
N LEU A 114 -6.27 -12.71 9.71
CA LEU A 114 -5.65 -11.38 9.74
C LEU A 114 -6.71 -10.29 9.93
N ILE A 115 -6.54 -9.47 10.97
CA ILE A 115 -7.51 -8.45 11.36
C ILE A 115 -6.79 -7.12 11.48
N GLY A 116 -7.26 -6.10 10.76
CA GLY A 116 -6.69 -4.77 10.84
C GLY A 116 -7.56 -3.74 10.14
N PRO A 117 -7.37 -2.45 10.44
CA PRO A 117 -8.08 -1.39 9.74
C PRO A 117 -7.62 -1.30 8.29
N THR A 118 -8.56 -1.15 7.36
CA THR A 118 -8.22 -0.87 5.96
C THR A 118 -7.48 0.47 5.86
N ARG A 119 -6.52 0.56 4.95
CA ARG A 119 -5.79 1.81 4.69
C ARG A 119 -6.75 2.93 4.31
N GLU A 120 -6.53 4.10 4.91
CA GLU A 120 -7.26 5.31 4.54
C GLU A 120 -7.12 5.58 3.04
N ASN A 121 -8.25 5.89 2.39
CA ASN A 121 -8.25 6.33 1.01
C ASN A 121 -7.68 7.74 0.91
N ARG A 122 -6.39 7.84 0.59
CA ARG A 122 -5.67 9.12 0.45
C ARG A 122 -5.88 9.80 -0.92
N SER A 123 -6.75 9.26 -1.77
CA SER A 123 -7.07 9.92 -3.04
C SER A 123 -7.64 11.31 -2.77
N TRP A 124 -7.36 12.25 -3.67
CA TRP A 124 -7.88 13.61 -3.51
C TRP A 124 -9.41 13.63 -3.55
N GLN A 125 -10.04 12.68 -4.26
CA GLN A 125 -11.49 12.51 -4.28
C GLN A 125 -12.03 12.20 -2.88
N ALA A 126 -11.44 11.21 -2.20
CA ALA A 126 -11.84 10.84 -0.84
C ALA A 126 -11.57 11.97 0.15
N ARG A 127 -10.43 12.67 0.02
CA ARG A 127 -10.09 13.84 0.87
C ARG A 127 -11.04 15.02 0.70
N ALA A 128 -11.68 15.17 -0.47
CA ALA A 128 -12.63 16.24 -0.72
C ALA A 128 -13.98 16.03 -0.02
N GLY A 129 -14.26 14.83 0.50
CA GLY A 129 -15.53 14.45 1.15
C GLY A 129 -16.75 14.41 0.23
N THR A 130 -16.64 14.98 -0.97
CA THR A 130 -17.69 15.08 -2.00
C THR A 130 -17.24 14.52 -3.35
N GLY A 131 -16.01 14.01 -3.43
CA GLY A 131 -15.45 13.46 -4.66
C GLY A 131 -15.82 11.99 -4.86
N TYR A 132 -15.97 11.57 -6.11
CA TYR A 132 -16.25 10.18 -6.47
C TYR A 132 -14.95 9.35 -6.46
N ASP A 133 -14.58 8.82 -5.29
CA ASP A 133 -13.52 7.82 -5.18
C ASP A 133 -13.96 6.45 -5.73
N ALA A 134 -13.08 5.45 -5.71
CA ALA A 134 -13.33 4.14 -6.31
C ALA A 134 -14.51 3.38 -5.67
N SER A 135 -14.84 3.63 -4.40
CA SER A 135 -15.95 2.98 -3.69
C SER A 135 -17.33 3.31 -4.28
N HIS A 136 -17.45 4.42 -5.00
CA HIS A 136 -18.70 4.83 -5.64
C HIS A 136 -18.95 4.13 -6.97
N PHE A 137 -18.04 3.27 -7.43
CA PHE A 137 -18.13 2.58 -8.70
C PHE A 137 -18.63 1.15 -8.48
N GLN A 138 -19.63 0.74 -9.26
CA GLN A 138 -20.19 -0.61 -9.19
C GLN A 138 -19.44 -1.52 -10.16
N ILE A 139 -18.89 -2.62 -9.65
CA ILE A 139 -18.09 -3.57 -10.43
C ILE A 139 -18.98 -4.76 -10.78
N ASP A 140 -19.16 -5.01 -12.07
CA ASP A 140 -19.73 -6.23 -12.63
C ASP A 140 -18.59 -7.13 -13.11
N TRP A 141 -18.28 -8.15 -12.30
CA TRP A 141 -17.22 -9.11 -12.58
C TRP A 141 -17.57 -10.04 -13.74
N ASP A 142 -18.85 -10.41 -13.88
CA ASP A 142 -19.29 -11.40 -14.86
C ASP A 142 -19.21 -10.85 -16.29
N HIS A 143 -19.45 -9.55 -16.44
CA HIS A 143 -19.35 -8.85 -17.72
C HIS A 143 -18.07 -8.03 -17.90
N CYS A 144 -17.12 -8.12 -16.96
CA CYS A 144 -15.89 -7.33 -16.97
C CYS A 144 -16.17 -5.83 -17.20
N GLN A 145 -17.11 -5.26 -16.43
CA GLN A 145 -17.60 -3.90 -16.60
C GLN A 145 -17.65 -3.15 -15.27
N VAL A 146 -17.39 -1.85 -15.30
CA VAL A 146 -17.61 -0.99 -14.12
C VAL A 146 -18.55 0.16 -14.51
N THR A 147 -19.50 0.44 -13.63
CA THR A 147 -20.47 1.52 -13.79
C THR A 147 -20.13 2.64 -12.83
N CYS A 148 -19.99 3.86 -13.35
CA CYS A 148 -19.74 5.04 -12.53
C CYS A 148 -21.04 5.57 -11.88
N PRO A 149 -20.95 6.48 -10.89
CA PRO A 149 -22.12 7.10 -10.24
C PRO A 149 -23.09 7.82 -11.17
N GLN A 150 -22.69 8.09 -12.40
CA GLN A 150 -23.51 8.73 -13.42
C GLN A 150 -24.11 7.72 -14.41
N GLY A 151 -24.04 6.42 -14.12
CA GLY A 151 -24.57 5.35 -14.97
C GLY A 151 -23.75 5.02 -16.22
N VAL A 152 -22.67 5.77 -16.48
CA VAL A 152 -21.76 5.48 -17.60
C VAL A 152 -20.93 4.26 -17.27
N THR A 153 -20.78 3.36 -18.23
CA THR A 153 -19.99 2.15 -18.12
C THR A 153 -18.60 2.28 -18.75
N THR A 154 -17.71 1.36 -18.40
CA THR A 154 -16.33 1.30 -18.90
C THR A 154 -16.22 0.92 -20.36
N ARG A 155 -15.09 1.33 -20.97
CA ARG A 155 -14.67 0.87 -22.30
C ARG A 155 -13.60 -0.22 -22.22
N GLY A 156 -12.79 -0.19 -21.17
CA GLY A 156 -11.60 -0.99 -21.06
C GLY A 156 -11.50 -1.68 -19.72
N TRP A 157 -11.21 -2.98 -19.79
CA TRP A 157 -10.90 -3.86 -18.68
C TRP A 157 -9.61 -4.59 -19.03
N TYR A 158 -8.50 -4.15 -18.44
CA TYR A 158 -7.17 -4.60 -18.84
C TYR A 158 -6.44 -5.21 -17.65
N PRO A 159 -6.21 -6.53 -17.65
CA PRO A 159 -5.25 -7.13 -16.74
C PRO A 159 -3.89 -6.44 -16.88
N THR A 160 -3.28 -6.08 -15.77
CA THR A 160 -2.00 -5.41 -15.71
C THR A 160 -1.25 -5.84 -14.46
N VAL A 161 -0.01 -5.40 -14.35
CA VAL A 161 0.85 -5.67 -13.21
C VAL A 161 1.33 -4.31 -12.71
N ASN A 162 1.19 -4.07 -11.42
CA ASN A 162 1.70 -2.83 -10.85
C ASN A 162 3.24 -2.87 -10.76
N ARG A 163 3.85 -1.75 -10.35
CA ARG A 163 5.32 -1.64 -10.21
C ARG A 163 5.93 -2.62 -9.19
N PHE A 164 5.11 -3.26 -8.36
CA PHE A 164 5.51 -4.20 -7.32
C PHE A 164 5.28 -5.67 -7.73
N GLY A 165 4.82 -5.93 -8.96
CA GLY A 165 4.58 -7.30 -9.43
C GLY A 165 3.19 -7.84 -9.11
N THR A 166 2.33 -7.10 -8.42
CA THR A 166 0.96 -7.53 -8.09
C THR A 166 0.05 -7.42 -9.31
N LEU A 167 -0.76 -8.46 -9.55
CA LEU A 167 -1.79 -8.44 -10.58
C LEU A 167 -2.89 -7.43 -10.20
N GLU A 168 -3.24 -6.57 -11.16
CA GLU A 168 -4.31 -5.59 -11.06
C GLU A 168 -5.11 -5.56 -12.36
N ILE A 169 -6.30 -4.97 -12.31
CA ILE A 169 -7.12 -4.71 -13.48
C ILE A 169 -7.25 -3.20 -13.61
N LEU A 170 -6.73 -2.67 -14.72
CA LEU A 170 -6.92 -1.29 -15.12
C LEU A 170 -8.27 -1.15 -15.81
N ILE A 171 -9.13 -0.36 -15.17
CA ILE A 171 -10.43 0.03 -15.67
C ILE A 171 -10.34 1.43 -16.27
N GLN A 172 -10.79 1.59 -17.52
CA GLN A 172 -10.77 2.87 -18.22
C GLN A 172 -12.14 3.31 -18.75
N PHE A 173 -12.53 4.53 -18.38
CA PHE A 173 -13.72 5.20 -18.92
C PHE A 173 -13.40 6.00 -20.19
N HIS A 174 -14.40 6.18 -21.05
CA HIS A 174 -14.24 6.92 -22.31
C HIS A 174 -13.86 8.38 -22.04
N ARG A 175 -12.79 8.86 -22.68
CA ARG A 175 -12.28 10.22 -22.53
C ARG A 175 -13.36 11.26 -22.76
N ASP A 176 -14.08 11.15 -23.88
CA ASP A 176 -15.03 12.20 -24.28
C ASP A 176 -16.27 12.22 -23.39
N VAL A 177 -16.71 11.05 -22.91
CA VAL A 177 -17.83 10.95 -21.97
C VAL A 177 -17.44 11.54 -20.61
N CYS A 178 -16.26 11.20 -20.09
CA CYS A 178 -15.74 11.84 -18.88
C CYS A 178 -15.46 13.34 -19.08
N GLY A 179 -15.04 13.75 -20.28
CA GLY A 179 -14.72 15.13 -20.62
C GLY A 179 -15.95 16.04 -20.62
N ALA A 180 -17.07 15.55 -21.16
CA ALA A 180 -18.35 16.25 -21.19
C ALA A 180 -19.18 16.09 -19.90
N CYS A 181 -18.73 15.25 -18.96
CA CYS A 181 -19.46 14.96 -17.72
C CYS A 181 -19.54 16.19 -16.80
N ALA A 182 -20.77 16.61 -16.43
CA ALA A 182 -20.99 17.77 -15.58
C ALA A 182 -20.31 17.67 -14.20
N VAL A 183 -20.17 16.45 -13.66
CA VAL A 183 -19.53 16.19 -12.36
C VAL A 183 -18.06 15.79 -12.48
N ARG A 184 -17.41 16.05 -13.63
CA ARG A 184 -16.00 15.72 -13.86
C ARG A 184 -15.08 16.29 -12.77
N SER A 185 -15.36 17.50 -12.31
CA SER A 185 -14.60 18.18 -11.25
C SER A 185 -14.60 17.42 -9.92
N LEU A 186 -15.62 16.61 -9.65
CA LEU A 186 -15.73 15.73 -8.48
C LEU A 186 -15.12 14.34 -8.72
N CYS A 187 -14.95 13.93 -9.98
CA CYS A 187 -14.57 12.56 -10.35
C CYS A 187 -13.08 12.40 -10.73
N THR A 188 -12.57 13.22 -11.65
CA THR A 188 -11.21 13.06 -12.18
C THR A 188 -10.61 14.36 -12.69
N LYS A 189 -9.32 14.58 -12.39
CA LYS A 189 -8.52 15.67 -12.98
C LYS A 189 -7.77 15.24 -14.25
N ALA A 190 -7.76 13.94 -14.57
CA ALA A 190 -7.01 13.41 -15.69
C ALA A 190 -7.59 13.83 -17.06
N LYS A 191 -6.72 14.05 -18.04
CA LYS A 191 -7.11 14.40 -19.42
C LYS A 191 -7.69 13.21 -20.18
N GLY A 192 -7.31 11.99 -19.82
CA GLY A 192 -7.69 10.74 -20.50
C GLY A 192 -8.95 10.06 -19.97
N GLY A 193 -9.74 10.72 -19.11
CA GLY A 193 -10.90 10.13 -18.44
C GLY A 193 -10.57 9.53 -17.07
N ARG A 194 -11.58 8.96 -16.41
CA ARG A 194 -11.42 8.27 -15.12
C ARG A 194 -10.74 6.92 -15.35
N ARG A 195 -9.77 6.61 -14.49
CA ARG A 195 -9.18 5.28 -14.34
C ARG A 195 -9.46 4.78 -12.93
N VAL A 196 -9.77 3.49 -12.81
CA VAL A 196 -9.93 2.77 -11.54
C VAL A 196 -9.03 1.55 -11.60
N MET A 197 -8.33 1.25 -10.51
CA MET A 197 -7.53 0.03 -10.37
C MET A 197 -8.24 -0.85 -9.37
N ILE A 198 -8.43 -2.12 -9.72
CA ILE A 198 -9.01 -3.14 -8.83
C ILE A 198 -8.10 -4.37 -8.83
N GLN A 199 -8.06 -5.11 -7.72
CA GLN A 199 -7.40 -6.42 -7.73
C GLN A 199 -8.33 -7.45 -8.37
N PRO A 200 -7.81 -8.47 -9.07
CA PRO A 200 -8.63 -9.55 -9.63
C PRO A 200 -9.47 -10.23 -8.55
N ARG A 201 -10.64 -10.73 -8.96
CA ARG A 201 -11.44 -11.64 -8.15
C ARG A 201 -10.84 -13.05 -8.29
N GLU A 202 -10.66 -13.74 -7.15
CA GLU A 202 -10.29 -15.17 -7.10
C GLU A 202 -11.34 -16.07 -7.77
#